data_AF-A0A7F8QXB8-F1
#
_entry.id   AF-A0A7F8QXB8-F1
#
_cell.length_a   1.000
_cell.length_b   1.000
_cell.length_c   1.000
_cell.angle_alpha   90.00
_cell.angle_beta   90.00
_cell.angle_gamma   90.00
#
_symmetry.space_group_name_H-M   'P 1'
#
loop_
_entity.id
_entity.type
_entity.pdbx_description
1 polymer ?
#
loop_
_entity_poly.entity_id
_entity_poly.type
_entity_poly.pdbx_seq_one_letter_code
_entity_poly.pdbx_strand_id
1 'polypeptide(L)'
;MAWRVLWNLSSCDAVKMTIIRDALSTLTNTVIVPHSGWNNSSFDDDHKIKFQTSLVLRNTTGCLRNLSSAGEEARKQMRSCEGLVDSLLYVIHTCVNTSDYDSKTVENCVCTLRNLSYRLELEVPQARLLGLSELDDLLGKESPSKDSEPSCWGKKKKKKKRTPQEDQWDGVGPIPGLSKSPKGVEMLWHPSVVKPYLTLLAESSNPATLEGSAGSLQNLSAGNWKFAAYIRAAVRKEKGLPILVELLRMDNDRVVSSVATALRNMALDVRNKELIGKYAMRDLVNRLPGGTGPSVLSDETMAAICCALHEVTSKNMENAKALADSGGIEKLVNITKGRGDRQVQGDGAQGSY
;
A
#
# COMPACT_ATOMS: atom_id res chain seq x y z
N MET A 1 5.39 31.20 12.82
CA MET A 1 5.74 30.65 14.14
C MET A 1 4.73 29.59 14.59
N ALA A 2 3.41 29.86 14.53
CA ALA A 2 2.35 28.95 14.97
C ALA A 2 2.41 27.52 14.39
N TRP A 3 2.64 27.35 13.08
CA TRP A 3 2.66 26.02 12.43
C TRP A 3 3.83 25.12 12.87
N ARG A 4 4.97 25.73 13.23
CA ARG A 4 6.11 24.98 13.80
C ARG A 4 5.76 24.47 15.20
N VAL A 5 5.07 25.29 16.00
CA VAL A 5 4.62 24.89 17.35
C VAL A 5 3.62 23.74 17.24
N LEU A 6 2.67 23.78 16.30
CA LEU A 6 1.72 22.69 16.09
C LEU A 6 2.37 21.38 15.61
N TRP A 7 3.40 21.45 14.77
CA TRP A 7 4.16 20.25 14.41
C TRP A 7 4.88 19.65 15.62
N ASN A 8 5.48 20.47 16.47
CA ASN A 8 6.12 20.00 17.70
C ASN A 8 5.08 19.39 18.66
N LEU A 9 3.96 20.07 18.89
CA LEU A 9 2.89 19.59 19.76
C LEU A 9 2.27 18.29 19.26
N SER A 10 2.06 18.14 17.94
CA SER A 10 1.49 16.91 17.37
C SER A 10 2.40 15.68 17.55
N SER A 11 3.66 15.85 17.95
CA SER A 11 4.53 14.73 18.30
C SER A 11 4.17 14.10 19.66
N CYS A 12 3.41 14.80 20.51
CA CYS A 12 2.93 14.29 21.79
C CYS A 12 1.59 13.56 21.62
N ASP A 13 1.56 12.25 21.92
CA ASP A 13 0.36 11.41 21.73
C ASP A 13 -0.88 11.92 22.48
N ALA A 14 -0.68 12.50 23.67
CA ALA A 14 -1.77 12.99 24.52
C ALA A 14 -2.59 14.14 23.90
N VAL A 15 -2.01 14.88 22.93
CA VAL A 15 -2.68 16.06 22.33
C VAL A 15 -3.12 15.83 20.89
N LYS A 16 -2.72 14.72 20.24
CA LYS A 16 -3.03 14.48 18.81
C LYS A 16 -4.53 14.53 18.53
N MET A 17 -5.35 13.84 19.31
CA MET A 17 -6.80 13.82 19.11
C MET A 17 -7.46 15.18 19.34
N THR A 18 -6.96 15.97 20.30
CA THR A 18 -7.41 17.35 20.51
C THR A 18 -7.13 18.22 19.30
N ILE A 19 -5.91 18.14 18.75
CA ILE A 19 -5.54 18.88 17.53
C ILE A 19 -6.39 18.44 16.33
N ILE A 20 -6.68 17.15 16.18
CA ILE A 20 -7.54 16.65 15.11
C ILE A 20 -8.94 17.25 15.23
N ARG A 21 -9.57 17.14 16.40
CA ARG A 21 -10.93 17.64 16.62
C ARG A 21 -11.03 19.16 16.43
N ASP A 22 -10.05 19.91 16.94
CA ASP A 22 -10.17 21.36 17.09
C ASP A 22 -9.50 22.15 15.94
N ALA A 23 -8.57 21.54 15.20
CA ALA A 23 -7.75 22.25 14.20
C ALA A 23 -7.64 21.58 12.83
N LEU A 24 -8.01 20.31 12.64
CA LEU A 24 -7.82 19.61 11.36
C LEU A 24 -8.46 20.33 10.16
N SER A 25 -9.72 20.73 10.29
CA SER A 25 -10.45 21.44 9.22
C SER A 25 -9.80 22.80 8.93
N THR A 26 -9.39 23.53 9.96
CA THR A 26 -8.69 24.81 9.81
C THR A 26 -7.34 24.62 9.11
N LEU A 27 -6.52 23.65 9.54
CA LEU A 27 -5.25 23.33 8.90
C LEU A 27 -5.43 22.97 7.42
N THR A 28 -6.47 22.21 7.12
CA THR A 28 -6.77 21.76 5.76
C THR A 28 -7.20 22.93 4.88
N ASN A 29 -8.19 23.71 5.31
CA ASN A 29 -8.80 24.77 4.51
C ASN A 29 -7.92 26.02 4.39
N THR A 30 -7.09 26.33 5.40
CA THR A 30 -6.25 27.54 5.40
C THR A 30 -4.84 27.30 4.88
N VAL A 31 -4.32 26.07 4.96
CA VAL A 31 -2.95 25.76 4.53
C VAL A 31 -2.91 24.70 3.45
N ILE A 32 -3.44 23.49 3.70
CA ILE A 32 -3.22 22.37 2.78
C ILE A 32 -3.87 22.61 1.42
N VAL A 33 -5.14 23.00 1.37
CA VAL A 33 -5.87 23.24 0.12
C VAL A 33 -5.28 24.42 -0.67
N PRO A 34 -5.07 25.62 -0.08
CA PRO A 34 -4.56 26.75 -0.84
C PRO A 34 -3.11 26.59 -1.29
N HIS A 35 -2.27 25.93 -0.49
CA HIS A 35 -0.84 25.80 -0.81
C HIS A 35 -0.47 24.50 -1.54
N SER A 36 -1.36 23.50 -1.66
CA SER A 36 -1.09 22.31 -2.48
C SER A 36 -1.22 22.57 -3.98
N GLY A 37 -2.01 23.57 -4.38
CA GLY A 37 -2.35 23.84 -5.78
C GLY A 37 -3.56 23.06 -6.32
N TRP A 38 -4.21 22.23 -5.49
CA TRP A 38 -5.32 21.37 -5.92
C TRP A 38 -6.55 22.15 -6.43
N ASN A 39 -6.87 23.30 -5.83
CA ASN A 39 -8.07 24.08 -6.16
C ASN A 39 -7.79 25.33 -7.01
N ASN A 40 -6.57 25.50 -7.54
CA ASN A 40 -6.25 26.60 -8.46
C ASN A 40 -6.49 26.15 -9.90
N SER A 41 -7.66 26.49 -10.44
CA SER A 41 -8.06 26.25 -11.83
C SER A 41 -7.38 27.17 -12.86
N SER A 42 -6.48 28.05 -12.43
CA SER A 42 -5.75 28.97 -13.30
C SER A 42 -4.29 28.54 -13.41
N PHE A 43 -3.93 28.07 -14.61
CA PHE A 43 -2.57 27.88 -15.09
C PHE A 43 -1.67 29.04 -14.68
N ASP A 44 -0.66 28.76 -13.86
CA ASP A 44 0.54 29.58 -13.83
C ASP A 44 1.74 28.68 -13.49
N ASP A 45 2.69 28.57 -14.42
CA ASP A 45 3.94 27.82 -14.20
C ASP A 45 4.73 28.39 -13.01
N ASP A 46 4.48 29.66 -12.65
CA ASP A 46 5.10 30.35 -11.52
C ASP A 46 4.63 29.83 -10.13
N HIS A 47 3.49 29.13 -10.07
CA HIS A 47 2.97 28.55 -8.82
C HIS A 47 3.49 27.14 -8.51
N LYS A 48 3.93 26.38 -9.53
CA LYS A 48 4.53 25.04 -9.33
C LYS A 48 5.80 25.11 -8.47
N ILE A 49 6.53 26.22 -8.56
CA ILE A 49 7.79 26.45 -7.82
C ILE A 49 7.51 26.90 -6.37
N LYS A 50 6.35 27.48 -6.07
CA LYS A 50 6.06 28.13 -4.78
C LYS A 50 5.72 27.17 -3.64
N PHE A 51 5.17 25.98 -3.88
CA PHE A 51 4.85 25.05 -2.78
C PHE A 51 6.06 24.23 -2.30
N GLN A 52 7.02 23.95 -3.19
CA GLN A 52 8.25 23.22 -2.88
C GLN A 52 9.09 23.95 -1.81
N THR A 53 9.06 25.28 -1.81
CA THR A 53 9.77 26.14 -0.85
C THR A 53 8.89 26.61 0.32
N SER A 54 7.60 26.26 0.32
CA SER A 54 6.66 26.72 1.35
C SER A 54 6.94 26.06 2.70
N LEU A 55 7.60 26.81 3.58
CA LEU A 55 7.83 26.41 4.96
C LEU A 55 6.52 26.14 5.71
N VAL A 56 5.46 26.88 5.39
CA VAL A 56 4.13 26.74 6.00
C VAL A 56 3.53 25.39 5.62
N LEU A 57 3.50 25.05 4.32
CA LEU A 57 3.01 23.77 3.85
C LEU A 57 3.82 22.61 4.43
N ARG A 58 5.15 22.71 4.41
CA ARG A 58 6.05 21.68 4.95
C ARG A 58 5.79 21.36 6.42
N ASN A 59 5.61 22.38 7.26
CA ASN A 59 5.35 22.18 8.68
C ASN A 59 3.94 21.63 8.92
N THR A 60 2.94 22.09 8.16
CA THR A 60 1.57 21.60 8.28
C THR A 60 1.44 20.15 7.84
N THR A 61 2.08 19.75 6.74
CA THR A 61 2.12 18.33 6.33
C THR A 61 2.88 17.48 7.35
N GLY A 62 3.93 18.01 7.98
CA GLY A 62 4.62 17.35 9.10
C GLY A 62 3.71 17.13 10.31
N CYS A 63 2.87 18.12 10.65
CA CYS A 63 1.85 17.99 11.67
C CYS A 63 0.85 16.88 11.32
N LEU A 64 0.28 16.89 10.11
CA LEU A 64 -0.68 15.88 9.65
C LEU A 64 -0.12 14.46 9.66
N ARG A 65 1.16 14.30 9.29
CA ARG A 65 1.84 13.01 9.39
C ARG A 65 1.79 12.48 10.82
N ASN A 66 2.10 13.31 11.81
CA ASN A 66 2.04 12.93 13.21
C ASN A 66 0.60 12.62 13.65
N LEU A 67 -0.37 13.46 13.29
CA LEU A 67 -1.79 13.26 13.64
C LEU A 67 -2.34 11.95 13.07
N SER A 68 -2.00 11.61 11.83
CA SER A 68 -2.47 10.37 11.16
C SER A 68 -2.01 9.07 11.82
N SER A 69 -1.04 9.14 12.75
CA SER A 69 -0.57 8.00 13.53
C SER A 69 -1.38 7.74 14.82
N ALA A 70 -2.31 8.62 15.21
CA ALA A 70 -3.05 8.56 16.48
C ALA A 70 -4.17 7.50 16.55
N GLY A 71 -4.11 6.46 15.70
CA GLY A 71 -5.06 5.35 15.72
C GLY A 71 -6.24 5.48 14.76
N GLU A 72 -7.21 4.59 14.92
CA GLU A 72 -8.34 4.43 13.99
C GLU A 72 -9.23 5.68 13.91
N GLU A 73 -9.53 6.30 15.06
CA GLU A 73 -10.41 7.48 15.12
C GLU A 73 -9.79 8.69 14.41
N ALA A 74 -8.49 8.91 14.60
CA ALA A 74 -7.72 9.92 13.89
C ALA A 74 -7.81 9.73 12.37
N ARG A 75 -7.58 8.50 11.89
CA ARG A 75 -7.67 8.19 10.45
C ARG A 75 -9.08 8.41 9.91
N LYS A 76 -10.14 8.05 10.65
CA LYS A 76 -11.52 8.30 10.23
C LYS A 76 -11.78 9.79 10.04
N GLN A 77 -11.45 10.62 11.03
CA GLN A 77 -11.65 12.07 10.94
C GLN A 77 -10.83 12.71 9.81
N MET A 78 -9.58 12.28 9.63
CA MET A 78 -8.74 12.77 8.52
C MET A 78 -9.27 12.35 7.14
N ARG A 79 -9.72 11.11 6.96
CA ARG A 79 -10.35 10.65 5.72
C ARG A 79 -11.64 11.40 5.39
N SER A 80 -12.40 11.79 6.41
CA SER A 80 -13.64 12.56 6.27
C SER A 80 -13.42 14.07 6.11
N CYS A 81 -12.20 14.57 6.30
CA CYS A 81 -11.90 15.99 6.12
C CYS A 81 -11.83 16.33 4.63
N GLU A 82 -12.82 17.10 4.15
CA GLU A 82 -12.93 17.50 2.75
C GLU A 82 -11.65 18.17 2.23
N GLY A 83 -11.23 17.77 1.03
CA GLY A 83 -10.04 18.31 0.35
C GLY A 83 -8.70 17.86 0.91
N LEU A 84 -8.65 17.19 2.08
CA LEU A 84 -7.38 16.76 2.66
C LEU A 84 -6.69 15.71 1.78
N VAL A 85 -7.39 14.61 1.50
CA VAL A 85 -6.83 13.50 0.71
C VAL A 85 -6.49 13.97 -0.71
N ASP A 86 -7.39 14.72 -1.34
CA ASP A 86 -7.20 15.22 -2.69
C ASP A 86 -5.95 16.12 -2.79
N SER A 87 -5.79 17.06 -1.85
CA SER A 87 -4.62 17.94 -1.82
C SER A 87 -3.31 17.20 -1.57
N LEU A 88 -3.29 16.21 -0.67
CA LEU A 88 -2.09 15.42 -0.41
C LEU A 88 -1.67 14.59 -1.63
N LEU A 89 -2.64 13.99 -2.33
CA LEU A 89 -2.38 13.26 -3.58
C LEU A 89 -1.97 14.21 -4.71
N TYR A 90 -2.54 15.41 -4.76
CA TYR A 90 -2.15 16.42 -5.75
C TYR A 90 -0.69 16.86 -5.57
N VAL A 91 -0.20 17.00 -4.33
CA VAL A 91 1.22 17.25 -4.06
C VAL A 91 2.11 16.14 -4.64
N ILE A 92 1.74 14.87 -4.45
CA ILE A 92 2.47 13.73 -5.03
C ILE A 92 2.41 13.77 -6.57
N HIS A 93 1.25 14.03 -7.16
CA HIS A 93 1.14 14.15 -8.61
C HIS A 93 2.01 15.28 -9.17
N THR A 94 2.05 16.41 -8.48
CA THR A 94 2.84 17.56 -8.93
C THR A 94 4.32 17.28 -8.81
N CYS A 95 4.76 16.65 -7.71
CA CYS A 95 6.17 16.29 -7.53
C CYS A 95 6.65 15.31 -8.61
N VAL A 96 5.79 14.40 -9.05
CA VAL A 96 6.07 13.50 -10.19
C VAL A 96 6.22 14.26 -11.50
N ASN A 97 5.41 15.30 -11.72
CA ASN A 97 5.49 16.11 -12.94
C ASN A 97 6.67 17.09 -12.95
N THR A 98 7.17 17.47 -11.77
CA THR A 98 8.30 18.41 -11.63
C THR A 98 9.62 17.73 -11.28
N SER A 99 9.63 16.40 -11.15
CA SER A 99 10.77 15.60 -10.70
C SER A 99 11.36 16.01 -9.34
N ASP A 100 10.53 16.50 -8.42
CA ASP A 100 10.94 16.90 -7.05
C ASP A 100 10.54 15.83 -6.02
N TYR A 101 11.16 14.66 -6.10
CA TYR A 101 10.75 13.48 -5.34
C TYR A 101 11.15 13.51 -3.86
N ASP A 102 12.23 14.23 -3.54
CA ASP A 102 12.93 14.11 -2.26
C ASP A 102 12.62 15.24 -1.26
N SER A 103 11.70 16.15 -1.60
CA SER A 103 11.31 17.23 -0.69
C SER A 103 10.62 16.70 0.57
N LYS A 104 10.87 17.37 1.70
CA LYS A 104 10.25 17.00 2.98
C LYS A 104 8.73 17.04 2.96
N THR A 105 8.16 17.91 2.11
CA THR A 105 6.71 17.99 1.90
C THR A 105 6.19 16.70 1.27
N VAL A 106 6.85 16.19 0.23
CA VAL A 106 6.49 14.90 -0.41
C VAL A 106 6.61 13.76 0.60
N GLU A 107 7.71 13.68 1.34
CA GLU A 107 7.90 12.67 2.39
C GLU A 107 6.73 12.69 3.39
N ASN A 108 6.34 13.87 3.88
CA ASN A 108 5.24 14.02 4.83
C ASN A 108 3.89 13.62 4.23
N CYS A 109 3.60 14.02 2.98
CA CYS A 109 2.36 13.65 2.29
C CYS A 109 2.27 12.14 2.09
N VAL A 110 3.33 11.51 1.58
CA VAL A 110 3.40 10.05 1.37
C VAL A 110 3.22 9.31 2.70
N CYS A 111 3.90 9.73 3.77
CA CYS A 111 3.74 9.10 5.09
C CYS A 111 2.32 9.26 5.64
N THR A 112 1.71 10.42 5.46
CA THR A 112 0.31 10.66 5.86
C THR A 112 -0.62 9.74 5.08
N LEU A 113 -0.47 9.66 3.76
CA LEU A 113 -1.30 8.81 2.90
C LEU A 113 -1.09 7.33 3.17
N ARG A 114 0.13 6.88 3.48
CA ARG A 114 0.41 5.52 3.98
C ARG A 114 -0.47 5.20 5.18
N ASN A 115 -0.48 6.09 6.18
CA ASN A 115 -1.27 5.91 7.39
C ASN A 115 -2.78 5.92 7.08
N LEU A 116 -3.24 6.86 6.26
CA LEU A 116 -4.65 6.92 5.83
C LEU A 116 -5.05 5.72 4.96
N SER A 117 -4.10 5.02 4.33
CA SER A 117 -4.37 3.81 3.55
C SER A 117 -4.47 2.54 4.41
N TYR A 118 -4.13 2.61 5.70
CA TYR A 118 -4.14 1.45 6.60
C TYR A 118 -5.56 0.96 6.91
N ARG A 119 -5.81 -0.35 6.75
CA ARG A 119 -7.09 -1.02 7.09
C ARG A 119 -8.35 -0.42 6.44
N LEU A 120 -8.23 0.12 5.23
CA LEU A 120 -9.35 0.72 4.49
C LEU A 120 -10.59 -0.19 4.40
N GLU A 121 -10.40 -1.48 4.11
CA GLU A 121 -11.49 -2.48 4.04
C GLU A 121 -12.33 -2.53 5.33
N LEU A 122 -11.69 -2.39 6.48
CA LEU A 122 -12.34 -2.49 7.79
C LEU A 122 -12.93 -1.15 8.25
N GLU A 123 -12.24 -0.06 7.93
CA GLU A 123 -12.51 1.27 8.49
C GLU A 123 -13.38 2.15 7.60
N VAL A 124 -13.60 1.81 6.32
CA VAL A 124 -14.40 2.61 5.38
C VAL A 124 -15.60 1.82 4.84
N PRO A 125 -16.81 2.00 5.43
CA PRO A 125 -18.00 1.22 5.09
C PRO A 125 -18.42 1.27 3.61
N GLN A 126 -18.27 2.42 2.96
CA GLN A 126 -18.59 2.63 1.54
C GLN A 126 -17.75 1.73 0.64
N ALA A 127 -16.49 1.50 1.01
CA ALA A 127 -15.57 0.66 0.25
C ALA A 127 -15.98 -0.83 0.32
N ARG A 128 -16.61 -1.25 1.43
CA ARG A 128 -17.26 -2.57 1.53
C ARG A 128 -18.56 -2.65 0.73
N LEU A 129 -19.38 -1.60 0.79
CA LEU A 129 -20.66 -1.57 0.09
C LEU A 129 -20.49 -1.66 -1.44
N LEU A 130 -19.50 -0.96 -2.01
CA LEU A 130 -19.15 -1.09 -3.43
C LEU A 130 -18.62 -2.49 -3.80
N GLY A 131 -18.04 -3.21 -2.84
CA GLY A 131 -17.61 -4.60 -3.02
C GLY A 131 -18.75 -5.61 -2.96
N LEU A 132 -19.84 -5.30 -2.24
CA LEU A 132 -21.00 -6.18 -2.03
C LEU A 132 -22.17 -5.90 -2.97
N SER A 133 -22.38 -4.64 -3.35
CA SER A 133 -23.54 -4.19 -4.13
C SER A 133 -23.65 -4.85 -5.52
N GLU A 134 -22.54 -5.31 -6.09
CA GLU A 134 -22.55 -6.03 -7.38
C GLU A 134 -22.74 -7.54 -7.21
N LEU A 135 -22.52 -8.10 -6.01
CA LEU A 135 -22.81 -9.51 -5.75
C LEU A 135 -24.33 -9.76 -5.75
N ASP A 136 -25.11 -8.74 -5.36
CA ASP A 136 -26.58 -8.76 -5.40
C ASP A 136 -27.13 -8.55 -6.82
N ASP A 137 -26.51 -7.67 -7.61
CA ASP A 137 -26.86 -7.45 -9.03
C ASP A 137 -26.52 -8.67 -9.91
N LEU A 138 -25.56 -9.51 -9.49
CA LEU A 138 -25.26 -10.82 -10.10
C LEU A 138 -26.22 -11.94 -9.65
N LEU A 139 -26.98 -11.75 -8.56
CA LEU A 139 -27.83 -12.77 -7.95
C LEU A 139 -29.35 -12.47 -8.02
N GLY A 140 -29.79 -11.29 -8.46
CA GLY A 140 -31.22 -10.97 -8.40
C GLY A 140 -31.72 -9.87 -9.32
N LYS A 141 -32.08 -10.22 -10.56
CA LYS A 141 -33.23 -9.63 -11.27
C LYS A 141 -33.93 -10.68 -12.15
N GLU A 142 -34.58 -11.65 -11.52
CA GLU A 142 -35.75 -12.30 -12.16
C GLU A 142 -37.00 -11.55 -11.69
N SER A 143 -37.48 -10.62 -12.52
CA SER A 143 -38.81 -10.02 -12.38
C SER A 143 -39.88 -11.04 -12.81
N PRO A 144 -40.99 -11.20 -12.06
CA PRO A 144 -42.01 -12.19 -12.40
C PRO A 144 -42.98 -11.60 -13.43
N SER A 145 -42.86 -12.00 -14.69
CA SER A 145 -43.92 -11.81 -15.70
C SER A 145 -44.61 -13.14 -15.98
N LYS A 146 -45.92 -13.16 -15.75
CA LYS A 146 -46.86 -14.27 -15.99
C LYS A 146 -47.01 -14.62 -17.48
N ASP A 147 -47.43 -15.87 -17.67
CA ASP A 147 -48.15 -16.47 -18.81
C ASP A 147 -47.39 -16.88 -20.08
N SER A 148 -47.11 -18.19 -20.23
CA SER A 148 -47.64 -19.08 -21.29
C SER A 148 -46.81 -20.38 -21.44
N GLU A 149 -47.50 -21.43 -21.88
CA GLU A 149 -47.25 -22.88 -21.75
C GLU A 149 -46.07 -23.53 -22.55
N PRO A 150 -45.79 -24.85 -22.36
CA PRO A 150 -44.44 -25.43 -22.42
C PRO A 150 -44.14 -26.18 -23.72
N SER A 151 -42.86 -26.24 -24.15
CA SER A 151 -42.40 -27.34 -25.00
C SER A 151 -40.88 -27.54 -25.09
N CYS A 152 -40.51 -28.82 -24.93
CA CYS A 152 -39.50 -29.59 -25.65
C CYS A 152 -37.99 -29.44 -25.33
N TRP A 153 -37.49 -30.53 -24.75
CA TRP A 153 -36.15 -31.12 -24.75
C TRP A 153 -34.98 -30.34 -25.38
N GLY A 154 -34.17 -29.73 -24.52
CA GLY A 154 -32.76 -29.43 -24.78
C GLY A 154 -31.93 -29.78 -23.55
N LYS A 155 -31.10 -30.83 -23.63
CA LYS A 155 -30.12 -31.20 -22.59
C LYS A 155 -29.13 -30.04 -22.42
N LYS A 156 -29.40 -29.10 -21.51
CA LYS A 156 -28.44 -28.08 -21.09
C LYS A 156 -27.31 -28.78 -20.33
N LYS A 157 -26.13 -28.83 -20.95
CA LYS A 157 -24.86 -29.11 -20.27
C LYS A 157 -24.84 -28.26 -18.99
N LYS A 158 -24.64 -28.90 -17.83
CA LYS A 158 -24.35 -28.22 -16.56
C LYS A 158 -23.25 -27.21 -16.84
N LYS A 159 -23.60 -25.93 -16.89
CA LYS A 159 -22.64 -24.82 -16.93
C LYS A 159 -21.86 -24.98 -15.63
N LYS A 160 -20.62 -25.46 -15.73
CA LYS A 160 -19.66 -25.51 -14.62
C LYS A 160 -19.74 -24.15 -13.95
N LYS A 161 -20.11 -24.10 -12.66
CA LYS A 161 -20.09 -22.86 -11.87
C LYS A 161 -18.74 -22.20 -12.15
N ARG A 162 -18.74 -21.11 -12.92
CA ARG A 162 -17.54 -20.29 -13.11
C ARG A 162 -17.16 -19.86 -11.70
N THR A 163 -15.94 -20.18 -11.30
CA THR A 163 -15.37 -19.69 -10.05
C THR A 163 -15.42 -18.16 -10.07
N PRO A 164 -15.75 -17.47 -8.96
CA PRO A 164 -15.81 -16.00 -8.87
C PRO A 164 -14.50 -15.26 -9.23
N GLN A 165 -13.46 -16.00 -9.59
CA GLN A 165 -12.11 -15.53 -9.89
C GLN A 165 -11.96 -15.03 -11.34
N GLU A 166 -12.86 -15.38 -12.25
CA GLU A 166 -12.75 -14.98 -13.68
C GLU A 166 -13.22 -13.55 -13.99
N ASP A 167 -13.93 -12.87 -13.08
CA ASP A 167 -14.43 -11.49 -13.28
C ASP A 167 -13.60 -10.43 -12.50
N GLN A 168 -12.31 -10.69 -12.27
CA GLN A 168 -11.41 -9.75 -11.62
C GLN A 168 -10.68 -8.88 -12.66
N TRP A 169 -10.89 -7.56 -12.61
CA TRP A 169 -10.24 -6.58 -13.50
C TRP A 169 -8.74 -6.83 -13.60
N ASP A 170 -8.26 -7.00 -14.83
CA ASP A 170 -6.88 -7.38 -15.12
C ASP A 170 -5.91 -6.19 -15.20
N GLY A 171 -6.43 -4.99 -14.98
CA GLY A 171 -5.71 -3.74 -15.17
C GLY A 171 -6.10 -3.02 -16.46
N VAL A 172 -6.80 -3.66 -17.40
CA VAL A 172 -7.09 -3.11 -18.73
C VAL A 172 -8.54 -2.65 -18.83
N GLY A 173 -8.77 -1.57 -19.57
CA GLY A 173 -10.11 -1.00 -19.76
C GLY A 173 -10.67 -0.31 -18.51
N PRO A 174 -11.96 0.07 -18.55
CA PRO A 174 -12.64 0.72 -17.43
C PRO A 174 -12.67 -0.16 -16.18
N ILE A 175 -12.49 0.44 -15.01
CA ILE A 175 -12.51 -0.28 -13.74
C ILE A 175 -13.98 -0.58 -13.35
N PRO A 176 -14.36 -1.85 -13.14
CA PRO A 176 -15.74 -2.20 -12.78
C PRO A 176 -16.18 -1.55 -11.46
N GLY A 177 -17.35 -0.90 -11.46
CA GLY A 177 -17.91 -0.21 -10.30
C GLY A 177 -17.32 1.18 -10.01
N LEU A 178 -16.44 1.69 -10.88
CA LEU A 178 -15.78 3.01 -10.74
C LEU A 178 -15.96 3.83 -12.04
N SER A 179 -17.19 4.25 -12.32
CA SER A 179 -17.54 5.05 -13.51
C SER A 179 -17.36 6.56 -13.34
N LYS A 180 -17.31 7.05 -12.09
CA LYS A 180 -17.08 8.46 -11.76
C LYS A 180 -15.62 8.67 -11.38
N SER A 181 -15.10 9.88 -11.62
CA SER A 181 -13.77 10.26 -11.11
C SER A 181 -13.78 10.21 -9.57
N PRO A 182 -12.86 9.46 -8.95
CA PRO A 182 -12.80 9.35 -7.50
C PRO A 182 -12.46 10.71 -6.87
N LYS A 183 -13.04 10.99 -5.69
CA LYS A 183 -12.75 12.20 -4.91
C LYS A 183 -12.59 11.87 -3.43
N GLY A 184 -11.83 12.69 -2.72
CA GLY A 184 -11.60 12.53 -1.29
C GLY A 184 -11.09 11.15 -0.94
N VAL A 185 -11.73 10.53 0.04
CA VAL A 185 -11.35 9.22 0.56
C VAL A 185 -11.33 8.11 -0.51
N GLU A 186 -12.19 8.19 -1.54
CA GLU A 186 -12.26 7.18 -2.61
C GLU A 186 -10.98 7.10 -3.43
N MET A 187 -10.23 8.19 -3.51
CA MET A 187 -8.95 8.19 -4.21
C MET A 187 -7.95 7.23 -3.57
N LEU A 188 -7.98 7.01 -2.25
CA LEU A 188 -6.97 6.22 -1.55
C LEU A 188 -6.86 4.78 -2.10
N TRP A 189 -7.98 4.15 -2.45
CA TRP A 189 -8.01 2.79 -2.99
C TRP A 189 -8.26 2.73 -4.51
N HIS A 190 -8.30 3.88 -5.18
CA HIS A 190 -8.48 3.91 -6.62
C HIS A 190 -7.17 3.51 -7.33
N PRO A 191 -7.19 2.58 -8.31
CA PRO A 191 -5.98 2.12 -9.01
C PRO A 191 -5.07 3.21 -9.61
N SER A 192 -5.59 4.41 -9.87
CA SER A 192 -4.79 5.54 -10.39
C SER A 192 -3.69 6.01 -9.43
N VAL A 193 -3.78 5.72 -8.13
CA VAL A 193 -2.73 6.10 -7.16
C VAL A 193 -1.48 5.24 -7.28
N VAL A 194 -1.57 4.09 -7.96
CA VAL A 194 -0.44 3.17 -8.09
C VAL A 194 0.72 3.80 -8.84
N LYS A 195 0.45 4.42 -10.00
CA LYS A 195 1.51 4.98 -10.85
C LYS A 195 2.36 6.05 -10.14
N PRO A 196 1.78 7.05 -9.46
CA PRO A 196 2.57 8.02 -8.70
C PRO A 196 3.45 7.39 -7.61
N TYR A 197 2.95 6.40 -6.86
CA TYR A 197 3.77 5.69 -5.86
C TYR A 197 4.91 4.90 -6.52
N LEU A 198 4.66 4.25 -7.66
CA LEU A 198 5.71 3.54 -8.40
C LEU A 198 6.76 4.49 -8.96
N THR A 199 6.38 5.68 -9.43
CA THR A 199 7.36 6.69 -9.85
C THR A 199 8.22 7.17 -8.67
N LEU A 200 7.62 7.43 -7.50
CA LEU A 200 8.40 7.76 -6.30
C LEU A 200 9.37 6.63 -5.93
N LEU A 201 8.94 5.37 -6.04
CA LEU A 201 9.77 4.21 -5.76
C LEU A 201 10.93 4.04 -6.74
N ALA A 202 10.77 4.47 -8.00
CA ALA A 202 11.81 4.38 -9.01
C ALA A 202 12.81 5.55 -8.95
N GLU A 203 12.34 6.75 -8.59
CA GLU A 203 13.10 7.99 -8.81
C GLU A 203 13.58 8.68 -7.52
N SER A 204 12.99 8.39 -6.36
CA SER A 204 13.36 9.03 -5.09
C SER A 204 14.65 8.43 -4.52
N SER A 205 15.52 9.29 -3.99
CA SER A 205 16.68 8.88 -3.21
C SER A 205 16.43 8.91 -1.70
N ASN A 206 15.34 9.55 -1.25
CA ASN A 206 14.97 9.67 0.16
C ASN A 206 14.38 8.34 0.70
N PRO A 207 15.05 7.65 1.64
CA PRO A 207 14.56 6.37 2.17
C PRO A 207 13.19 6.45 2.85
N ALA A 208 12.84 7.59 3.44
CA ALA A 208 11.52 7.76 4.07
C ALA A 208 10.40 7.89 3.04
N THR A 209 10.67 8.51 1.88
CA THR A 209 9.72 8.56 0.75
C THR A 209 9.56 7.16 0.13
N LEU A 210 10.65 6.42 -0.03
CA LEU A 210 10.63 5.04 -0.53
C LEU A 210 9.88 4.10 0.43
N GLU A 211 10.20 4.12 1.73
CA GLU A 211 9.48 3.36 2.77
C GLU A 211 8.00 3.73 2.78
N GLY A 212 7.68 5.03 2.75
CA GLY A 212 6.32 5.52 2.73
C GLY A 212 5.52 5.06 1.51
N SER A 213 6.14 5.07 0.32
CA SER A 213 5.49 4.67 -0.94
C SER A 213 5.29 3.16 -1.00
N ALA A 214 6.30 2.37 -0.63
CA ALA A 214 6.20 0.91 -0.54
C ALA A 214 5.17 0.50 0.51
N GLY A 215 5.18 1.16 1.67
CA GLY A 215 4.20 0.97 2.74
C GLY A 215 2.77 1.36 2.34
N SER A 216 2.61 2.36 1.46
CA SER A 216 1.29 2.69 0.89
C SER A 216 0.79 1.56 0.00
N LEU A 217 1.61 1.07 -0.94
CA LEU A 217 1.25 -0.08 -1.78
C LEU A 217 1.01 -1.35 -0.97
N GLN A 218 1.80 -1.58 0.09
CA GLN A 218 1.59 -2.66 1.05
C GLN A 218 0.18 -2.58 1.65
N ASN A 219 -0.21 -1.43 2.20
CA ASN A 219 -1.52 -1.25 2.82
C ASN A 219 -2.67 -1.41 1.81
N LEU A 220 -2.52 -0.84 0.61
CA LEU A 220 -3.55 -0.87 -0.43
C LEU A 220 -3.75 -2.26 -1.06
N SER A 221 -2.71 -3.09 -1.09
CA SER A 221 -2.76 -4.44 -1.66
C SER A 221 -3.10 -5.52 -0.62
N ALA A 222 -3.32 -5.15 0.64
CA ALA A 222 -3.61 -6.07 1.73
C ALA A 222 -5.05 -6.62 1.66
N GLY A 223 -5.20 -7.89 2.03
CA GLY A 223 -6.50 -8.56 2.13
C GLY A 223 -7.05 -9.06 0.80
N ASN A 224 -8.27 -9.61 0.86
CA ASN A 224 -8.94 -10.29 -0.25
C ASN A 224 -10.11 -9.48 -0.84
N TRP A 225 -10.28 -8.23 -0.44
CA TRP A 225 -11.29 -7.36 -1.01
C TRP A 225 -10.97 -6.92 -2.45
N LYS A 226 -12.04 -6.52 -3.15
CA LYS A 226 -12.06 -6.18 -4.58
C LYS A 226 -10.97 -5.15 -4.95
N PHE A 227 -10.89 -4.05 -4.21
CA PHE A 227 -9.95 -2.97 -4.55
C PHE A 227 -8.49 -3.34 -4.31
N ALA A 228 -8.17 -4.15 -3.29
CA ALA A 228 -6.80 -4.66 -3.15
C ALA A 228 -6.39 -5.51 -4.36
N ALA A 229 -7.30 -6.31 -4.92
CA ALA A 229 -7.00 -7.03 -6.15
C ALA A 229 -6.77 -6.10 -7.34
N TYR A 230 -7.53 -5.01 -7.45
CA TYR A 230 -7.33 -4.01 -8.50
C TYR A 230 -5.98 -3.31 -8.36
N ILE A 231 -5.56 -3.00 -7.14
CA ILE A 231 -4.23 -2.45 -6.86
C ILE A 231 -3.14 -3.44 -7.29
N ARG A 232 -3.27 -4.73 -6.96
CA ARG A 232 -2.32 -5.77 -7.39
C ARG A 232 -2.24 -5.91 -8.91
N ALA A 233 -3.37 -5.84 -9.59
CA ALA A 233 -3.43 -5.86 -11.06
C ALA A 233 -2.81 -4.59 -11.68
N ALA A 234 -3.10 -3.42 -11.13
CA ALA A 234 -2.52 -2.15 -11.57
C ALA A 234 -1.00 -2.12 -11.38
N VAL A 235 -0.48 -2.59 -10.24
CA VAL A 235 0.98 -2.69 -10.01
C VAL A 235 1.65 -3.56 -11.06
N ARG A 236 1.04 -4.69 -11.44
CA ARG A 236 1.54 -5.52 -12.53
C ARG A 236 1.55 -4.78 -13.87
N LYS A 237 0.44 -4.13 -14.20
CA LYS A 237 0.26 -3.41 -15.47
C LYS A 237 1.25 -2.25 -15.61
N GLU A 238 1.46 -1.51 -14.55
CA GLU A 238 2.42 -0.39 -14.49
C GLU A 238 3.88 -0.88 -14.34
N LYS A 239 4.16 -2.18 -14.53
CA LYS A 239 5.51 -2.78 -14.39
C LYS A 239 6.17 -2.49 -13.03
N GLY A 240 5.36 -2.42 -11.97
CA GLY A 240 5.83 -2.12 -10.62
C GLY A 240 6.58 -3.26 -9.94
N LEU A 241 6.40 -4.52 -10.38
CA LEU A 241 7.10 -5.66 -9.78
C LEU A 241 8.64 -5.54 -9.91
N PRO A 242 9.23 -5.28 -11.09
CA PRO A 242 10.66 -4.98 -11.21
C PRO A 242 11.17 -3.89 -10.26
N ILE A 243 10.43 -2.78 -10.12
CA ILE A 243 10.80 -1.65 -9.24
C ILE A 243 10.89 -2.12 -7.79
N LEU A 244 9.88 -2.85 -7.31
CA LEU A 244 9.87 -3.42 -5.96
C LEU A 244 11.04 -4.40 -5.76
N VAL A 245 11.34 -5.24 -6.75
CA VAL A 245 12.45 -6.20 -6.66
C VAL A 245 13.81 -5.50 -6.60
N GLU A 246 14.00 -4.41 -7.34
CA GLU A 246 15.22 -3.63 -7.29
C GLU A 246 15.45 -3.03 -5.90
N LEU A 247 14.40 -2.48 -5.28
CA LEU A 247 14.48 -1.91 -3.93
C LEU A 247 14.81 -2.94 -2.84
N LEU A 248 14.58 -4.24 -3.06
CA LEU A 248 15.07 -5.28 -2.16
C LEU A 248 16.59 -5.27 -2.01
N ARG A 249 17.33 -4.66 -2.93
CA ARG A 249 18.81 -4.61 -2.89
C ARG A 249 19.34 -3.41 -2.09
N MET A 250 18.47 -2.51 -1.64
CA MET A 250 18.90 -1.34 -0.88
C MET A 250 19.49 -1.70 0.49
N ASP A 251 20.44 -0.89 0.94
CA ASP A 251 20.95 -0.94 2.31
C ASP A 251 20.11 -0.07 3.25
N ASN A 252 18.82 -0.40 3.34
CA ASN A 252 17.90 0.24 4.25
C ASN A 252 16.85 -0.77 4.76
N ASP A 253 16.98 -1.14 6.04
CA ASP A 253 16.15 -2.18 6.67
C ASP A 253 14.64 -1.91 6.53
N ARG A 254 14.22 -0.66 6.77
CA ARG A 254 12.79 -0.26 6.72
C ARG A 254 12.21 -0.31 5.32
N VAL A 255 12.97 0.14 4.33
CA VAL A 255 12.55 0.06 2.92
C VAL A 255 12.43 -1.41 2.50
N VAL A 256 13.43 -2.24 2.80
CA VAL A 256 13.43 -3.67 2.47
C VAL A 256 12.26 -4.40 3.13
N SER A 257 11.97 -4.12 4.40
CA SER A 257 10.82 -4.69 5.12
C SER A 257 9.48 -4.33 4.46
N SER A 258 9.29 -3.05 4.13
CA SER A 258 8.07 -2.54 3.48
C SER A 258 7.88 -3.16 2.09
N VAL A 259 8.96 -3.24 1.31
CA VAL A 259 8.99 -3.83 -0.03
C VAL A 259 8.73 -5.34 0.01
N ALA A 260 9.37 -6.08 0.92
CA ALA A 260 9.14 -7.51 1.08
C ALA A 260 7.67 -7.80 1.43
N THR A 261 7.09 -6.99 2.32
CA THR A 261 5.68 -7.14 2.67
C THR A 261 4.73 -6.72 1.54
N ALA A 262 5.08 -5.70 0.75
CA ALA A 262 4.34 -5.35 -0.46
C ALA A 262 4.38 -6.50 -1.47
N LEU A 263 5.54 -7.09 -1.75
CA LEU A 263 5.70 -8.25 -2.65
C LEU A 263 4.91 -9.46 -2.18
N ARG A 264 4.91 -9.74 -0.86
CA ARG A 264 4.04 -10.75 -0.26
C ARG A 264 2.57 -10.50 -0.62
N ASN A 265 2.08 -9.28 -0.43
CA ASN A 265 0.70 -8.94 -0.76
C ASN A 265 0.44 -9.04 -2.27
N MET A 266 1.37 -8.59 -3.12
CA MET A 266 1.25 -8.72 -4.57
C MET A 266 1.10 -10.19 -5.00
N ALA A 267 1.78 -11.12 -4.33
CA ALA A 267 1.71 -12.55 -4.59
C ALA A 267 0.35 -13.18 -4.25
N LEU A 268 -0.59 -12.46 -3.61
CA LEU A 268 -1.98 -12.93 -3.48
C LEU A 268 -2.70 -13.00 -4.84
N ASP A 269 -2.25 -12.23 -5.84
CA ASP A 269 -2.68 -12.40 -7.24
C ASP A 269 -1.80 -13.48 -7.91
N VAL A 270 -2.44 -14.50 -8.49
CA VAL A 270 -1.76 -15.68 -9.08
C VAL A 270 -0.77 -15.29 -10.18
N ARG A 271 -1.12 -14.34 -11.06
CA ARG A 271 -0.23 -13.91 -12.14
C ARG A 271 0.97 -13.15 -11.60
N ASN A 272 0.77 -12.35 -10.54
CA ASN A 272 1.90 -11.72 -9.85
C ASN A 272 2.77 -12.76 -9.15
N LYS A 273 2.17 -13.78 -8.52
CA LYS A 273 2.90 -14.88 -7.87
C LYS A 273 3.85 -15.58 -8.83
N GLU A 274 3.40 -15.90 -10.03
CA GLU A 274 4.23 -16.48 -11.10
C GLU A 274 5.38 -15.56 -11.52
N LEU A 275 5.09 -14.28 -11.78
CA LEU A 275 6.11 -13.29 -12.17
C LEU A 275 7.15 -13.06 -11.07
N ILE A 276 6.72 -12.93 -9.81
CA ILE A 276 7.61 -12.75 -8.66
C ILE A 276 8.51 -13.97 -8.51
N GLY A 277 7.95 -15.18 -8.58
CA GLY A 277 8.75 -16.41 -8.50
C GLY A 277 9.81 -16.52 -9.60
N LYS A 278 9.48 -16.07 -10.83
CA LYS A 278 10.42 -16.09 -11.95
C LYS A 278 11.53 -15.04 -11.85
N TYR A 279 11.22 -13.82 -11.38
CA TYR A 279 12.14 -12.68 -11.49
C TYR A 279 12.70 -12.16 -10.18
N ALA A 280 12.07 -12.46 -9.03
CA ALA A 280 12.45 -11.93 -7.71
C ALA A 280 13.02 -12.97 -6.75
N MET A 281 12.89 -14.27 -7.06
CA MET A 281 13.23 -15.34 -6.12
C MET A 281 14.66 -15.24 -5.60
N ARG A 282 15.62 -15.06 -6.51
CA ARG A 282 17.04 -14.91 -6.15
C ARG A 282 17.28 -13.69 -5.27
N ASP A 283 16.64 -12.57 -5.57
CA ASP A 283 16.77 -11.34 -4.79
C ASP A 283 16.24 -11.52 -3.36
N LEU A 284 15.08 -12.16 -3.20
CA LEU A 284 14.53 -12.49 -1.88
C LEU A 284 15.45 -13.45 -1.11
N VAL A 285 15.96 -14.51 -1.75
CA VAL A 285 16.89 -15.48 -1.13
C VAL A 285 18.22 -14.83 -0.77
N ASN A 286 18.72 -13.89 -1.56
CA ASN A 286 19.97 -13.17 -1.27
C ASN A 286 19.85 -12.28 -0.03
N ARG A 287 18.65 -11.82 0.32
CA ARG A 287 18.41 -11.07 1.56
C ARG A 287 18.35 -11.96 2.81
N LEU A 288 18.16 -13.28 2.67
CA LEU A 288 18.27 -14.18 3.82
C LEU A 288 19.75 -14.31 4.28
N PRO A 289 20.01 -14.38 5.58
CA PRO A 289 21.35 -14.63 6.12
C PRO A 289 21.88 -15.98 5.62
N GLY A 290 23.18 -16.04 5.32
CA GLY A 290 23.81 -17.26 4.79
C GLY A 290 25.31 -17.16 4.51
N GLY A 291 25.98 -16.07 4.92
CA GLY A 291 27.44 -15.93 4.86
C GLY A 291 28.04 -15.79 6.26
N THR A 292 29.35 -15.92 6.38
CA THR A 292 30.12 -15.80 7.64
C THR A 292 30.21 -14.37 8.20
N GLY A 293 29.30 -13.48 7.82
CA GLY A 293 29.23 -12.09 8.27
C GLY A 293 27.96 -11.82 9.08
N PRO A 294 27.96 -10.80 9.96
CA PRO A 294 26.78 -10.41 10.72
C PRO A 294 25.63 -10.03 9.78
N SER A 295 24.42 -10.56 10.06
CA SER A 295 23.19 -10.17 9.37
C SER A 295 22.91 -8.69 9.63
N VAL A 296 22.90 -7.88 8.57
CA VAL A 296 22.58 -6.45 8.64
C VAL A 296 21.07 -6.21 8.85
N LEU A 297 20.24 -7.22 8.60
CA LEU A 297 18.77 -7.11 8.68
C LEU A 297 18.22 -7.41 10.07
N SER A 298 17.18 -6.67 10.45
CA SER A 298 16.43 -6.90 11.68
C SER A 298 15.61 -8.21 11.63
N ASP A 299 15.22 -8.72 12.81
CA ASP A 299 14.32 -9.89 12.90
C ASP A 299 12.96 -9.64 12.23
N GLU A 300 12.47 -8.40 12.26
CA GLU A 300 11.23 -8.00 11.58
C GLU A 300 11.37 -8.08 10.06
N THR A 301 12.46 -7.55 9.51
CA THR A 301 12.73 -7.63 8.07
C THR A 301 12.96 -9.07 7.62
N MET A 302 13.67 -9.88 8.41
CA MET A 302 13.83 -11.31 8.13
C MET A 302 12.47 -12.03 8.11
N ALA A 303 11.58 -11.73 9.06
CA ALA A 303 10.23 -12.29 9.07
C ALA A 303 9.44 -11.86 7.81
N ALA A 304 9.52 -10.58 7.41
CA ALA A 304 8.86 -10.09 6.20
C ALA A 304 9.33 -10.81 4.93
N ILE A 305 10.65 -11.04 4.78
CA ILE A 305 11.22 -11.78 3.65
C ILE A 305 10.75 -13.25 3.68
N CYS A 306 10.80 -13.91 4.84
CA CYS A 306 10.32 -15.28 4.99
C CYS A 306 8.82 -15.40 4.65
N CYS A 307 7.99 -14.45 5.09
CA CYS A 307 6.58 -14.42 4.74
C CYS A 307 6.34 -14.19 3.25
N ALA A 308 7.15 -13.35 2.59
CA ALA A 308 7.09 -13.16 1.14
C ALA A 308 7.45 -14.44 0.39
N LEU A 309 8.56 -15.10 0.76
CA LEU A 309 8.96 -16.39 0.19
C LEU A 309 7.90 -17.47 0.39
N HIS A 310 7.31 -17.54 1.58
CA HIS A 310 6.22 -18.46 1.87
C HIS A 310 5.02 -18.21 0.95
N GLU A 311 4.55 -16.96 0.82
CA GLU A 311 3.40 -16.66 -0.02
C GLU A 311 3.69 -16.94 -1.52
N VAL A 312 4.87 -16.57 -2.00
CA VAL A 312 5.28 -16.79 -3.40
C VAL A 312 5.34 -18.27 -3.76
N THR A 313 5.79 -19.12 -2.83
CA THR A 313 5.90 -20.57 -3.05
C THR A 313 4.65 -21.35 -2.68
N SER A 314 3.79 -20.79 -1.83
CA SER A 314 2.56 -21.45 -1.37
C SER A 314 1.67 -21.82 -2.55
N LYS A 315 1.39 -23.12 -2.66
CA LYS A 315 0.58 -23.74 -3.73
C LYS A 315 1.10 -23.45 -5.14
N ASN A 316 2.40 -23.21 -5.30
CA ASN A 316 3.05 -23.03 -6.61
C ASN A 316 4.35 -23.85 -6.68
N MET A 317 4.28 -24.99 -7.39
CA MET A 317 5.40 -25.95 -7.48
C MET A 317 6.61 -25.38 -8.24
N GLU A 318 6.38 -24.59 -9.30
CA GLU A 318 7.45 -23.97 -10.08
C GLU A 318 8.24 -22.98 -9.22
N ASN A 319 7.53 -22.16 -8.43
CA ASN A 319 8.16 -21.23 -7.49
C ASN A 319 8.87 -21.96 -6.35
N ALA A 320 8.29 -23.06 -5.83
CA ALA A 320 8.95 -23.88 -4.81
C ALA A 320 10.27 -24.49 -5.34
N LYS A 321 10.28 -24.94 -6.60
CA LYS A 321 11.49 -25.38 -7.28
C LYS A 321 12.49 -24.23 -7.44
N ALA A 322 12.04 -23.06 -7.89
CA ALA A 322 12.91 -21.89 -8.03
C ALA A 322 13.57 -21.47 -6.70
N LEU A 323 12.84 -21.60 -5.58
CA LEU A 323 13.40 -21.37 -4.24
C LEU A 323 14.53 -22.36 -3.92
N ALA A 324 14.33 -23.65 -4.23
CA ALA A 324 15.33 -24.69 -4.03
C ALA A 324 16.56 -24.48 -4.92
N ASP A 325 16.35 -24.21 -6.21
CA ASP A 325 17.41 -23.98 -7.20
C ASP A 325 18.25 -22.73 -6.86
N SER A 326 17.65 -21.75 -6.15
CA SER A 326 18.34 -20.54 -5.67
C SER A 326 19.10 -20.74 -4.35
N GLY A 327 19.10 -21.94 -3.76
CA GLY A 327 19.71 -22.23 -2.45
C GLY A 327 18.91 -21.71 -1.25
N GLY A 328 17.65 -21.32 -1.44
CA GLY A 328 16.84 -20.72 -0.38
C GLY A 328 16.48 -21.69 0.74
N ILE A 329 16.35 -22.99 0.44
CA ILE A 329 16.02 -24.02 1.43
C ILE A 329 17.11 -24.13 2.50
N GLU A 330 18.39 -24.15 2.08
CA GLU A 330 19.52 -24.23 3.01
C GLU A 330 19.55 -23.03 3.96
N LYS A 331 19.38 -21.81 3.41
CA LYS A 331 19.32 -20.60 4.23
C LYS A 331 18.18 -20.62 5.24
N LEU A 332 16.98 -21.04 4.83
CA LEU A 332 15.81 -21.14 5.72
C LEU A 332 16.02 -22.18 6.84
N VAL A 333 16.63 -23.31 6.53
CA VAL A 333 17.01 -24.33 7.53
C VAL A 333 18.01 -23.76 8.53
N ASN A 334 19.03 -23.03 8.06
CA ASN A 334 20.05 -22.42 8.93
C ASN A 334 19.45 -21.37 9.89
N ILE A 335 18.47 -20.58 9.43
CA ILE A 335 17.74 -19.63 10.28
C ILE A 335 16.99 -20.36 11.40
N THR A 336 16.36 -21.49 11.08
CA THR A 336 15.59 -22.29 12.05
C THR A 336 16.52 -22.87 13.13
N LYS A 337 17.69 -23.39 12.72
CA LYS A 337 18.70 -23.93 13.65
C LYS A 337 19.34 -22.85 14.53
N GLY A 338 19.74 -21.72 13.95
CA GLY A 338 20.39 -20.62 14.68
C GLY A 338 19.48 -19.82 15.62
N ARG A 339 18.16 -20.03 15.58
CA ARG A 339 17.23 -19.53 16.60
C ARG A 339 17.15 -20.46 17.82
N GLY A 340 17.33 -21.77 17.64
CA GLY A 340 17.40 -22.74 18.74
C GLY A 340 18.55 -22.42 19.69
N ASP A 341 19.73 -22.11 19.15
CA ASP A 341 20.92 -21.81 19.98
C ASP A 341 20.83 -20.49 20.74
N ARG A 342 20.12 -19.49 20.19
CA ARG A 342 19.90 -18.19 20.84
C ARG A 342 18.91 -18.26 22.00
N GLN A 343 17.92 -19.17 21.95
CA GLN A 343 17.01 -19.39 23.08
C GLN A 343 17.69 -20.15 24.23
N VAL A 344 18.56 -21.12 23.93
CA VAL A 344 19.30 -21.88 24.96
C VAL A 344 20.28 -21.02 25.75
N GLN A 345 20.86 -19.97 25.14
CA GLN A 345 21.72 -19.01 25.85
C GLN A 345 20.96 -18.01 26.74
N GLY A 346 19.66 -17.79 26.49
CA GLY A 346 18.83 -16.88 27.29
C GLY A 346 18.36 -17.49 28.62
N ASP A 347 18.12 -18.80 28.65
CA ASP A 347 17.68 -19.52 29.86
C ASP A 347 18.84 -19.91 30.79
N GLY A 348 20.10 -19.72 30.36
CA GLY A 348 21.29 -20.01 31.17
C GLY A 348 21.78 -18.87 32.06
N ALA A 349 21.16 -17.68 31.99
CA ALA A 349 21.64 -16.47 32.65
C ALA A 349 20.81 -16.03 33.89
N GLN A 350 19.97 -16.90 34.43
CA GLN A 350 19.32 -16.71 35.74
C GLN A 350 19.68 -17.86 36.68
N GLY A 351 20.87 -17.79 37.26
CA GLY A 351 21.28 -18.74 38.29
C GLY A 351 22.78 -18.84 38.43
N SER A 352 23.43 -17.79 38.92
CA SER A 352 24.65 -17.85 39.74
C SER A 352 25.09 -16.43 40.12
N TYR A 353 25.24 -16.24 41.43
CA TYR A 353 25.68 -15.07 42.20
C TYR A 353 24.58 -14.13 42.71
#